data_AF-A0A920S8N8-F1
#
_entry.id   AF-A0A920S8N8-F1
#
_cell.length_a   1.000
_cell.length_b   1.000
_cell.length_c   1.000
_cell.angle_alpha   90.00
_cell.angle_beta   90.00
_cell.angle_gamma   90.00
#
_symmetry.space_group_name_H-M   'P 1'
#
loop_
_entity.id
_entity.type
_entity.pdbx_description
1 polymer ?
#
loop_
_entity_poly.entity_id
_entity_poly.type
_entity_poly.pdbx_seq_one_letter_code
_entity_poly.pdbx_strand_id
1 'polypeptide(L)'
;MFVPTLTGLGERAHLNDRINPADITLDVHIRDVVQLIHYEGLHNVVLVGHAYAGMVITGVAEECPERISHMVYVNGVIPSDGESMSDQLIPVRGKEFAGWVRDQINNGNGFLPAPVSIEEISRRWGITDPVDLAWVVDNVTPQPAAAMASPIRIGNPDSEKIPKSFVGGGESGSTQCLNVLRRPGGVFTQ
;
A
#
# COMPACT_ATOMS: atom_id res chain seq x y z
N MET A 1 12.72 1.53 -14.87
CA MET A 1 11.89 1.08 -13.73
C MET A 1 12.08 2.10 -12.63
N PHE A 2 11.00 2.63 -12.06
CA PHE A 2 11.04 3.54 -10.91
C PHE A 2 10.55 2.80 -9.67
N VAL A 3 11.17 3.10 -8.52
CA VAL A 3 10.81 2.55 -7.20
C VAL A 3 10.75 3.69 -6.18
N PRO A 4 9.76 4.60 -6.30
CA PRO A 4 9.71 5.78 -5.44
C PRO A 4 9.42 5.39 -3.99
N THR A 5 10.14 6.00 -3.05
CA THR A 5 9.78 5.98 -1.63
C THR A 5 8.70 7.03 -1.38
N LEU A 6 7.69 6.70 -0.58
CA LEU A 6 6.63 7.64 -0.24
C LEU A 6 7.06 8.56 0.91
N THR A 7 6.44 9.74 1.00
CA THR A 7 6.71 10.73 2.04
C THR A 7 6.64 10.09 3.44
N GLY A 8 7.62 10.35 4.30
CA GLY A 8 7.66 9.81 5.67
C GLY A 8 8.05 8.34 5.81
N LEU A 9 8.36 7.64 4.71
CA LEU A 9 8.89 6.27 4.71
C LEU A 9 10.35 6.23 4.24
N GLY A 10 11.09 5.16 4.57
CA GLY A 10 12.43 4.89 4.05
C GLY A 10 13.38 6.08 4.20
N GLU A 11 14.08 6.48 3.13
CA GLU A 11 14.99 7.63 3.17
C GLU A 11 14.26 8.96 3.41
N ARG A 12 12.95 9.03 3.15
CA ARG A 12 12.09 10.20 3.40
C ARG A 12 11.55 10.25 4.84
N ALA A 13 11.87 9.27 5.70
CA ALA A 13 11.48 9.32 7.12
C ALA A 13 12.13 10.47 7.90
N HIS A 14 13.21 11.07 7.36
CA HIS A 14 13.80 12.30 7.91
C HIS A 14 12.85 13.51 7.85
N LEU A 15 11.70 13.42 7.18
CA LEU A 15 10.69 14.47 7.15
C LEU A 15 9.71 14.39 8.33
N ASN A 16 9.70 13.29 9.08
CA ASN A 16 8.73 13.03 10.15
C ASN A 16 8.92 13.92 11.39
N ASP A 17 10.08 14.59 11.52
CA ASP A 17 10.32 15.63 12.53
C ASP A 17 9.87 17.03 12.08
N ARG A 18 9.56 17.22 10.79
CA ARG A 18 9.18 18.50 10.19
C ARG A 18 7.72 18.59 9.76
N ILE A 19 7.10 17.45 9.46
CA ILE A 19 5.72 17.35 8.99
C ILE A 19 4.87 16.82 10.14
N ASN A 20 3.70 17.41 10.35
CA ASN A 20 2.73 16.84 11.29
C ASN A 20 2.30 15.45 10.78
N PRO A 21 2.46 14.37 11.57
CA PRO A 21 2.12 13.01 11.11
C PRO A 21 0.68 12.85 10.63
N ALA A 22 -0.24 13.66 11.16
CA ALA A 22 -1.64 13.68 10.73
C ALA A 22 -1.84 14.13 9.27
N ASP A 23 -0.88 14.90 8.73
CA ASP A 23 -0.94 15.42 7.36
C ASP A 23 -0.37 14.42 6.33
N ILE A 24 0.32 13.35 6.78
CA ILE A 24 0.83 12.29 5.90
C ILE A 24 -0.29 11.28 5.64
N THR A 25 -1.25 11.68 4.79
CA THR A 25 -2.45 10.90 4.43
C THR A 25 -2.21 10.00 3.20
N LEU A 26 -3.21 9.17 2.86
CA LEU A 26 -3.19 8.39 1.62
C LEU A 26 -3.09 9.31 0.38
N ASP A 27 -3.77 10.46 0.40
CA ASP A 27 -3.73 11.45 -0.68
C ASP A 27 -2.29 11.96 -0.91
N VAL A 28 -1.48 12.14 0.15
CA VAL A 28 -0.06 12.53 0.00
C VAL A 28 0.73 11.44 -0.72
N HIS A 29 0.55 10.17 -0.33
CA HIS A 29 1.24 9.05 -0.97
C HIS A 29 0.81 8.82 -2.42
N ILE A 30 -0.47 9.04 -2.74
CA ILE A 30 -0.97 9.05 -4.13
C ILE A 30 -0.26 10.16 -4.91
N ARG A 31 -0.21 11.37 -4.35
CA ARG A 31 0.44 12.52 -4.97
C ARG A 31 1.93 12.30 -5.20
N ASP A 32 2.65 11.66 -4.30
CA ASP A 32 4.08 11.34 -4.52
C ASP A 32 4.29 10.60 -5.85
N VAL A 33 3.41 9.64 -6.18
CA VAL A 33 3.50 8.85 -7.41
C VAL A 33 2.94 9.60 -8.63
N VAL A 34 1.81 10.31 -8.49
CA VAL A 34 1.24 11.12 -9.58
C VAL A 34 2.22 12.19 -10.02
N GLN A 35 2.87 12.87 -9.07
CA GLN A 35 3.87 13.90 -9.38
C GLN A 35 5.10 13.30 -10.04
N LEU A 36 5.56 12.11 -9.64
CA LEU A 36 6.63 11.41 -10.35
C LEU A 36 6.25 11.15 -11.82
N ILE A 37 5.06 10.57 -12.05
CA ILE A 37 4.57 10.29 -13.42
C ILE A 37 4.53 11.57 -14.26
N HIS A 38 4.04 12.67 -13.68
CA HIS A 38 3.96 13.96 -14.34
C HIS A 38 5.34 14.53 -14.68
N TYR A 39 6.24 14.66 -13.70
CA TYR A 39 7.53 15.33 -13.89
C TYR A 39 8.51 14.53 -14.76
N GLU A 40 8.42 13.20 -14.71
CA GLU A 40 9.19 12.32 -15.60
C GLU A 40 8.51 12.15 -16.98
N GLY A 41 7.32 12.74 -17.19
CA GLY A 41 6.60 12.67 -18.46
C GLY A 41 6.22 11.24 -18.87
N LEU A 42 5.85 10.39 -17.91
CA LEU A 42 5.64 8.97 -18.15
C LEU A 42 4.25 8.69 -18.75
N HIS A 43 4.20 7.77 -19.71
CA HIS A 43 3.00 7.26 -20.35
C HIS A 43 3.09 5.74 -20.49
N ASN A 44 1.94 5.07 -20.67
CA ASN A 44 1.85 3.60 -20.71
C ASN A 44 2.49 2.96 -19.47
N VAL A 45 2.19 3.54 -18.30
CA VAL A 45 2.78 3.12 -17.02
C VAL A 45 2.10 1.86 -16.53
N VAL A 46 2.91 0.86 -16.15
CA VAL A 46 2.45 -0.29 -15.37
C VAL A 46 2.67 0.02 -13.90
N LEU A 47 1.58 0.15 -13.14
CA LEU A 47 1.65 0.33 -11.69
C LEU A 47 1.72 -1.03 -11.00
N VAL A 48 2.72 -1.21 -10.14
CA VAL A 48 2.87 -2.44 -9.34
C VAL A 48 2.83 -2.07 -7.86
N GLY A 49 1.82 -2.55 -7.14
CA GLY A 49 1.56 -2.21 -5.74
C GLY A 49 1.60 -3.45 -4.86
N HIS A 50 2.54 -3.50 -3.92
CA HIS A 50 2.60 -4.55 -2.89
C HIS A 50 1.90 -4.13 -1.59
N ALA A 51 1.08 -5.00 -1.01
CA ALA A 51 0.38 -4.78 0.26
C ALA A 51 -0.35 -3.42 0.31
N TYR A 52 0.07 -2.52 1.23
CA TYR A 52 -0.48 -1.17 1.38
C TYR A 52 -0.45 -0.35 0.07
N ALA A 53 0.58 -0.55 -0.77
CA ALA A 53 0.67 0.15 -2.03
C ALA A 53 -0.47 -0.19 -3.01
N GLY A 54 -1.25 -1.25 -2.74
CA GLY A 54 -2.54 -1.48 -3.41
C GLY A 54 -3.50 -0.29 -3.26
N MET A 55 -3.57 0.35 -2.08
CA MET A 55 -4.33 1.58 -1.88
C MET A 55 -3.79 2.72 -2.76
N VAL A 56 -2.45 2.87 -2.77
CA VAL A 56 -1.76 3.96 -3.45
C VAL A 56 -1.96 3.86 -4.97
N ILE A 57 -1.69 2.70 -5.57
CA ILE A 57 -1.83 2.55 -7.03
C ILE A 57 -3.28 2.70 -7.49
N THR A 58 -4.25 2.32 -6.66
CA THR A 58 -5.68 2.58 -6.94
C THR A 58 -5.94 4.08 -7.01
N GLY A 59 -5.47 4.85 -6.04
CA GLY A 59 -5.66 6.31 -6.07
C GLY A 59 -4.92 7.00 -7.22
N VAL A 60 -3.74 6.51 -7.59
CA VAL A 60 -3.01 7.02 -8.77
C VAL A 60 -3.82 6.80 -10.05
N ALA A 61 -4.44 5.63 -10.19
CA ALA A 61 -5.31 5.32 -11.32
C ALA A 61 -6.59 6.17 -11.35
N GLU A 62 -7.09 6.62 -10.20
CA GLU A 62 -8.21 7.57 -10.13
C GLU A 62 -7.80 8.99 -10.59
N GLU A 63 -6.57 9.42 -10.26
CA GLU A 63 -6.09 10.77 -10.57
C GLU A 63 -5.59 10.96 -12.01
N CYS A 64 -4.89 9.97 -12.58
CA CYS A 64 -4.32 10.08 -13.93
C CYS A 64 -4.48 8.78 -14.76
N PRO A 65 -5.70 8.26 -14.94
CA PRO A 65 -5.95 6.98 -15.61
C PRO A 65 -5.37 6.94 -17.03
N GLU A 66 -5.33 8.07 -17.73
CA GLU A 66 -4.83 8.19 -19.10
C GLU A 66 -3.31 7.95 -19.22
N ARG A 67 -2.58 7.92 -18.10
CA ARG A 67 -1.14 7.59 -18.05
C ARG A 67 -0.88 6.11 -17.81
N ILE A 68 -1.89 5.36 -17.34
CA ILE A 68 -1.71 4.01 -16.81
C ILE A 68 -2.20 2.97 -17.83
N SER A 69 -1.33 2.03 -18.19
CA SER A 69 -1.67 0.94 -19.11
C SER A 69 -2.10 -0.35 -18.39
N HIS A 70 -1.65 -0.57 -17.14
CA HIS A 70 -1.97 -1.79 -16.38
C HIS A 70 -1.72 -1.58 -14.89
N MET A 71 -2.48 -2.29 -14.05
CA MET A 71 -2.27 -2.32 -12.60
C MET A 71 -2.01 -3.75 -12.12
N VAL A 72 -0.97 -3.95 -11.33
CA VAL A 72 -0.57 -5.24 -10.76
C VAL A 72 -0.56 -5.13 -9.24
N TYR A 73 -1.45 -5.88 -8.59
CA TYR A 73 -1.51 -5.99 -7.14
C TYR A 73 -0.75 -7.22 -6.68
N VAL A 74 0.32 -7.05 -5.91
CA VAL A 74 1.16 -8.17 -5.43
C VAL A 74 0.92 -8.35 -3.94
N ASN A 75 0.29 -9.44 -3.51
CA ASN A 75 -0.15 -9.62 -2.11
C ASN A 75 -0.83 -8.35 -1.55
N GLY A 76 -1.49 -7.61 -2.44
CA GLY A 76 -2.01 -6.28 -2.22
C GLY A 76 -3.46 -6.30 -1.75
N VAL A 77 -3.94 -5.14 -1.33
CA VAL A 77 -5.38 -4.91 -1.13
C VAL A 77 -5.98 -4.29 -2.39
N ILE A 78 -7.24 -4.60 -2.66
CA ILE A 78 -8.03 -3.96 -3.71
C ILE A 78 -9.24 -3.32 -3.00
N PRO A 79 -9.14 -2.03 -2.63
CA PRO A 79 -10.18 -1.38 -1.84
C PRO A 79 -11.41 -1.07 -2.69
N SER A 80 -12.55 -1.00 -2.01
CA SER A 80 -13.78 -0.36 -2.50
C SER A 80 -13.76 1.13 -2.18
N ASP A 81 -14.63 1.90 -2.84
CA ASP A 81 -14.81 3.32 -2.52
C ASP A 81 -15.09 3.53 -1.03
N GLY A 82 -14.44 4.52 -0.43
CA GLY A 82 -14.57 4.87 0.98
C GLY A 82 -13.81 3.95 1.96
N GLU A 83 -13.20 2.85 1.51
CA GLU A 83 -12.44 1.97 2.40
C GLU A 83 -11.05 2.54 2.71
N SER A 84 -10.60 2.37 3.95
CA SER A 84 -9.22 2.65 4.36
C SER A 84 -8.37 1.37 4.38
N MET A 85 -7.05 1.49 4.46
CA MET A 85 -6.20 0.31 4.70
C MET A 85 -6.58 -0.37 6.03
N SER A 86 -6.93 0.40 7.06
CA SER A 86 -7.36 -0.15 8.35
C SER A 86 -8.59 -1.06 8.24
N ASP A 87 -9.49 -0.81 7.29
CA ASP A 87 -10.67 -1.66 7.07
C ASP A 87 -10.30 -2.96 6.36
N GLN A 88 -9.34 -2.89 5.43
CA GLN A 88 -8.77 -4.06 4.74
C GLN A 88 -8.00 -5.00 5.69
N LEU A 89 -7.58 -4.55 6.87
CA LEU A 89 -6.82 -5.40 7.80
C LEU A 89 -7.65 -6.49 8.46
N ILE A 90 -8.96 -6.30 8.66
CA ILE A 90 -9.82 -7.34 9.24
C ILE A 90 -9.79 -8.62 8.39
N PRO A 91 -10.08 -8.56 7.06
CA PRO A 91 -10.06 -9.76 6.23
C PRO A 91 -8.66 -10.34 6.05
N VAL A 92 -7.59 -9.52 6.08
CA VAL A 92 -6.22 -9.97 5.78
C VAL A 92 -5.45 -10.47 7.01
N ARG A 93 -5.66 -9.86 8.19
CA ARG A 93 -4.88 -10.09 9.41
C ARG A 93 -5.73 -10.44 10.64
N GLY A 94 -7.05 -10.42 10.51
CA GLY A 94 -7.98 -10.69 11.59
C GLY A 94 -8.31 -9.48 12.46
N LYS A 95 -9.36 -9.64 13.29
CA LYS A 95 -9.94 -8.56 14.11
C LYS A 95 -8.98 -8.03 15.18
N GLU A 96 -8.16 -8.89 15.77
CA GLU A 96 -7.22 -8.50 16.83
C GLU A 96 -6.17 -7.54 16.29
N PHE A 97 -5.48 -7.90 15.21
CA PHE A 97 -4.48 -7.04 14.59
C PHE A 97 -5.10 -5.73 14.07
N ALA A 98 -6.27 -5.81 13.43
CA ALA A 98 -6.98 -4.61 12.98
C ALA A 98 -7.39 -3.71 14.15
N GLY A 99 -7.79 -4.29 15.30
CA GLY A 99 -8.09 -3.56 16.52
C GLY A 99 -6.87 -2.83 17.08
N TRP A 100 -5.71 -3.52 17.14
CA TRP A 100 -4.44 -2.90 17.53
C TRP A 100 -4.04 -1.74 16.60
N VAL A 101 -4.17 -1.91 15.28
CA VAL A 101 -3.89 -0.81 14.33
C VAL A 101 -4.82 0.39 14.55
N ARG A 102 -6.13 0.15 14.78
CA ARG A 102 -7.07 1.24 15.09
C ARG A 102 -6.75 1.95 16.39
N ASP A 103 -6.31 1.22 17.41
CA ASP A 103 -5.83 1.83 18.65
C ASP A 103 -4.62 2.74 18.41
N GLN A 104 -3.62 2.28 17.64
CA GLN A 104 -2.47 3.12 17.27
C GLN A 104 -2.86 4.34 16.43
N ILE A 105 -3.85 4.22 15.55
CA ILE A 105 -4.38 5.35 14.77
C ILE A 105 -5.02 6.40 15.70
N ASN A 106 -5.81 5.97 16.68
CA ASN A 106 -6.59 6.88 17.53
C ASN A 106 -5.81 7.44 18.72
N ASN A 107 -4.92 6.62 19.28
CA ASN A 107 -4.27 6.87 20.58
C ASN A 107 -2.73 6.87 20.49
N GLY A 108 -2.17 6.50 19.33
CA GLY A 108 -0.72 6.47 19.12
C GLY A 108 -0.11 7.85 18.86
N ASN A 109 1.17 7.86 18.51
CA ASN A 109 1.94 9.08 18.25
C ASN A 109 1.88 9.54 16.78
N GLY A 110 0.89 9.07 16.02
CA GLY A 110 0.75 9.35 14.58
C GLY A 110 1.45 8.35 13.66
N PHE A 111 2.13 7.34 14.19
CA PHE A 111 2.75 6.27 13.40
C PHE A 111 2.42 4.88 13.96
N LEU A 112 2.29 3.90 13.07
CA LEU A 112 2.35 2.49 13.45
C LEU A 112 3.83 2.12 13.65
N PRO A 113 4.20 1.53 14.80
CA PRO A 113 5.59 1.20 15.07
C PRO A 113 6.12 0.17 14.06
N ALA A 114 7.38 0.34 13.68
CA ALA A 114 8.10 -0.68 12.93
C ALA A 114 8.36 -1.91 13.80
N PRO A 115 8.39 -3.13 13.22
CA PRO A 115 8.89 -4.31 13.91
C PRO A 115 10.30 -4.08 14.45
N VAL A 116 10.55 -4.46 15.70
CA VAL A 116 11.83 -4.16 16.38
C VAL A 116 12.72 -5.39 16.57
N SER A 117 12.23 -6.59 16.24
CA SER A 117 13.01 -7.83 16.39
C SER A 117 13.08 -8.64 15.10
N ILE A 118 14.21 -9.32 14.92
CA ILE A 118 14.42 -10.28 13.83
C ILE A 118 13.34 -11.36 13.82
N GLU A 119 12.95 -11.85 15.00
CA GLU A 119 11.89 -12.85 15.15
C GLU A 119 10.53 -12.32 14.66
N GLU A 120 10.18 -11.07 15.00
CA GLU A 120 8.95 -10.45 14.52
C GLU A 120 8.97 -10.28 13.01
N ILE A 121 10.07 -9.77 12.45
CA ILE A 121 10.27 -9.55 11.01
C ILE A 121 10.17 -10.87 10.25
N SER A 122 10.89 -11.91 10.69
CA SER A 122 10.86 -13.23 10.09
C SER A 122 9.46 -13.85 10.13
N ARG A 123 8.79 -13.82 11.29
CA ARG A 123 7.41 -14.32 11.43
C ARG A 123 6.40 -13.53 10.58
N ARG A 124 6.56 -12.22 10.46
CA ARG A 124 5.59 -11.34 9.77
C ARG A 124 5.73 -11.38 8.25
N TRP A 125 6.94 -11.54 7.73
CA TRP A 125 7.25 -11.42 6.30
C TRP A 125 7.90 -12.66 5.68
N GLY A 126 8.13 -13.71 6.45
CA GLY A 126 8.73 -14.97 5.96
C GLY A 126 10.19 -14.83 5.55
N ILE A 127 10.88 -13.77 5.97
CA ILE A 127 12.29 -13.54 5.66
C ILE A 127 13.12 -14.50 6.53
N THR A 128 13.97 -15.29 5.88
CA THR A 128 14.79 -16.32 6.54
C THR A 128 16.28 -16.11 6.35
N ASP A 129 16.69 -15.37 5.32
CA ASP A 129 18.09 -15.02 5.11
C ASP A 129 18.57 -14.03 6.20
N PRO A 130 19.63 -14.35 6.97
CA PRO A 130 20.13 -13.47 8.02
C PRO A 130 20.61 -12.09 7.53
N VAL A 131 21.13 -12.00 6.30
CA VAL A 131 21.57 -10.73 5.70
C VAL A 131 20.37 -9.85 5.40
N ASP A 132 19.32 -10.42 4.82
CA ASP A 132 18.07 -9.70 4.55
C ASP A 132 17.37 -9.27 5.85
N LEU A 133 17.36 -10.14 6.86
CA LEU A 133 16.80 -9.81 8.18
C LEU A 133 17.51 -8.63 8.82
N ALA A 134 18.85 -8.63 8.81
CA ALA A 134 19.64 -7.52 9.34
C ALA A 134 19.38 -6.23 8.54
N TRP A 135 19.37 -6.32 7.21
CA TRP A 135 19.07 -5.18 6.36
C TRP A 135 17.69 -4.59 6.65
N VAL A 136 16.65 -5.43 6.81
CA VAL A 136 15.30 -4.94 7.12
C VAL A 136 15.24 -4.28 8.49
N VAL A 137 15.88 -4.84 9.53
CA VAL A 137 15.96 -4.21 10.86
C VAL A 137 16.52 -2.79 10.76
N ASP A 138 17.58 -2.60 9.97
CA ASP A 138 18.27 -1.31 9.86
C ASP A 138 17.51 -0.29 9.01
N ASN A 139 16.62 -0.74 8.11
CA ASN A 139 16.00 0.12 7.10
C ASN A 139 14.47 0.28 7.24
N VAL A 140 13.81 -0.54 8.07
CA VAL A 140 12.36 -0.44 8.26
C VAL A 140 12.01 0.83 9.05
N THR A 141 11.06 1.60 8.53
CA THR A 141 10.58 2.84 9.17
C THR A 141 9.15 2.69 9.67
N PRO A 142 8.72 3.43 10.70
CA PRO A 142 7.33 3.49 11.12
C PRO A 142 6.40 3.91 9.98
N GLN A 143 5.18 3.36 9.95
CA GLN A 143 4.18 3.67 8.92
C GLN A 143 3.31 4.84 9.38
N PRO A 144 3.11 5.92 8.59
CA PRO A 144 2.19 6.99 8.93
C PRO A 144 0.77 6.47 9.20
N ALA A 145 0.23 6.77 10.40
CA ALA A 145 -1.07 6.25 10.82
C ALA A 145 -2.22 6.92 10.04
N ALA A 146 -2.09 8.21 9.74
CA ALA A 146 -3.07 8.94 8.93
C ALA A 146 -3.22 8.32 7.53
N ALA A 147 -2.13 7.88 6.90
CA ALA A 147 -2.16 7.18 5.61
C ALA A 147 -2.87 5.82 5.67
N MET A 148 -2.87 5.16 6.83
CA MET A 148 -3.59 3.89 7.06
C MET A 148 -5.09 4.10 7.32
N ALA A 149 -5.45 5.25 7.91
CA ALA A 149 -6.82 5.61 8.28
C ALA A 149 -7.59 6.31 7.16
N SER A 150 -6.87 6.97 6.24
CA SER A 150 -7.48 7.75 5.16
C SER A 150 -8.29 6.86 4.22
N PRO A 151 -9.56 7.19 3.93
CA PRO A 151 -10.35 6.44 2.98
C PRO A 151 -9.90 6.76 1.55
N ILE A 152 -9.96 5.76 0.67
CA ILE A 152 -9.78 6.00 -0.76
C ILE A 152 -11.07 6.56 -1.37
N ARG A 153 -10.93 7.34 -2.44
CA ARG A 153 -12.06 7.86 -3.24
C ARG A 153 -12.00 7.22 -4.61
N ILE A 154 -13.04 6.50 -5.01
CA ILE A 154 -13.13 5.79 -6.29
C ILE A 154 -14.41 6.22 -6.99
N GLY A 155 -14.27 6.75 -8.21
CA GLY A 155 -15.40 7.20 -9.01
C GLY A 155 -15.06 7.61 -10.44
N ASN A 156 -13.80 7.48 -10.86
CA ASN A 156 -13.37 7.80 -12.21
C ASN A 156 -13.70 6.64 -13.16
N PRO A 157 -14.62 6.81 -14.14
CA PRO A 157 -14.99 5.72 -15.05
C PRO A 157 -13.85 5.27 -15.98
N ASP A 158 -12.80 6.07 -16.15
CA ASP A 158 -11.65 5.68 -16.97
C ASP A 158 -10.68 4.77 -16.23
N SER A 159 -10.59 4.87 -14.89
CA SER A 159 -9.74 3.98 -14.08
C SER A 159 -10.26 2.53 -14.08
N GLU A 160 -11.59 2.37 -14.16
CA GLU A 160 -12.26 1.07 -14.19
C GLU A 160 -11.82 0.24 -15.41
N LYS A 161 -11.58 0.92 -16.53
CA LYS A 161 -11.20 0.34 -17.83
C LYS A 161 -9.76 -0.17 -17.85
N ILE A 162 -8.91 0.29 -16.93
CA ILE A 162 -7.51 -0.13 -16.87
C ILE A 162 -7.45 -1.63 -16.53
N PRO A 163 -6.73 -2.46 -17.30
CA PRO A 163 -6.53 -3.87 -16.99
C PRO A 163 -5.85 -4.07 -15.64
N LYS A 164 -6.31 -5.08 -14.88
CA LYS A 164 -5.83 -5.37 -13.52
C LYS A 164 -5.42 -6.84 -13.42
N SER A 165 -4.26 -7.08 -12.81
CA SER A 165 -3.76 -8.40 -12.46
C SER A 165 -3.47 -8.48 -10.97
N PHE A 166 -3.53 -9.68 -10.43
CA PHE A 166 -3.20 -9.95 -9.03
C PHE A 166 -2.25 -11.12 -8.95
N VAL A 167 -1.17 -10.93 -8.19
CA VAL A 167 -0.17 -11.94 -7.89
C VAL A 167 -0.25 -12.23 -6.40
N GLY A 168 -0.71 -13.42 -6.04
CA GLY A 168 -0.86 -13.85 -4.65
C GLY A 168 0.15 -14.93 -4.27
N GLY A 169 0.70 -14.86 -3.07
CA GLY A 169 1.43 -15.95 -2.43
C GLY A 169 0.47 -16.95 -1.78
N GLY A 170 0.86 -18.23 -1.72
CA GLY A 170 0.03 -19.30 -1.13
C GLY A 170 -0.26 -19.15 0.37
N GLU A 171 0.50 -18.31 1.08
CA GLU A 171 0.44 -18.16 2.54
C GLU A 171 -0.27 -16.87 3.03
N SER A 172 -0.59 -15.92 2.15
CA SER A 172 -0.96 -14.55 2.55
C SER A 172 -2.44 -14.30 2.85
N GLY A 173 -3.29 -15.34 2.96
CA GLY A 173 -4.72 -15.15 3.27
C GLY A 173 -5.51 -14.32 2.23
N SER A 174 -4.91 -14.08 1.06
CA SER A 174 -5.37 -13.18 0.00
C SER A 174 -6.57 -13.70 -0.80
N THR A 175 -7.16 -14.83 -0.41
CA THR A 175 -8.32 -15.47 -1.06
C THR A 175 -9.51 -14.53 -1.17
N GLN A 176 -9.65 -13.55 -0.27
CA GLN A 176 -10.76 -12.59 -0.30
C GLN A 176 -10.59 -11.48 -1.36
N CYS A 177 -9.34 -11.08 -1.67
CA CYS A 177 -9.04 -10.14 -2.77
C CYS A 177 -9.37 -10.75 -4.14
N LEU A 178 -9.29 -12.09 -4.26
CA LEU A 178 -9.63 -12.82 -5.49
C LEU A 178 -11.11 -12.70 -5.88
N ASN A 179 -12.02 -12.38 -4.94
CA ASN A 179 -13.43 -12.23 -5.23
C ASN A 179 -13.77 -10.86 -5.86
N VAL A 180 -12.97 -9.83 -5.60
CA VAL A 180 -13.16 -8.47 -6.15
C VAL A 180 -12.76 -8.40 -7.64
N LEU A 181 -11.76 -9.21 -8.05
CA LEU A 181 -11.28 -9.31 -9.43
C LEU A 181 -12.20 -10.11 -10.38
N ARG A 182 -13.31 -10.67 -9.88
CA ARG A 182 -14.26 -11.46 -10.68
C ARG A 182 -15.24 -10.60 -11.50
N ARG A 183 -15.06 -9.28 -11.56
CA ARG A 183 -15.74 -8.42 -12.54
C ARG A 183 -15.08 -8.60 -13.94
N PRO A 184 -15.81 -8.40 -15.05
CA PRO A 184 -15.35 -8.85 -16.37
C PRO A 184 -14.03 -8.16 -16.76
N GLY A 185 -12.98 -8.93 -17.08
CA GLY A 185 -11.71 -8.41 -17.63
C GLY A 185 -10.42 -8.84 -16.92
N GLY A 186 -10.49 -9.53 -15.78
CA GLY A 186 -9.29 -10.02 -15.08
C GLY A 186 -8.61 -11.20 -15.79
N VAL A 187 -7.34 -11.07 -16.13
CA VAL A 187 -6.49 -12.18 -16.61
C VAL A 187 -5.70 -12.75 -15.43
N PHE A 188 -5.83 -14.06 -15.21
CA PHE A 188 -5.16 -14.81 -14.15
C PHE A 188 -3.88 -15.46 -14.67
N THR A 189 -2.80 -15.37 -13.90
CA THR A 189 -1.64 -16.26 -14.01
C THR A 189 -1.40 -16.85 -12.62
N GLN A 190 -1.39 -18.18 -12.54
CA GLN A 190 -0.98 -18.94 -11.34
C GLN A 190 0.54 -19.11 -11.34
#